data_AF-A0A5J5FYB5-F1
#
_entry.id   AF-A0A5J5FYB5-F1
#
_cell.length_a   1.000
_cell.length_b   1.000
_cell.length_c   1.000
_cell.angle_alpha   90.00
_cell.angle_beta   90.00
_cell.angle_gamma   90.00
#
_symmetry.space_group_name_H-M   'P 1'
#
loop_
_entity.id
_entity.type
_entity.pdbx_description
1 polymer ?
#
loop_
_entity_poly.entity_id
_entity_poly.type
_entity_poly.pdbx_seq_one_letter_code
_entity_poly.pdbx_strand_id
1 'polypeptide(L)'
;MKELDIAEVARISGVAPSALRFYEKKGLISSVGRHGLRRQYREDVLQRLALIALGRTAGFSLEQIATVFAADGNIAIDRQMLIKRASEVDDAILQLTRVRDGLRHVANCSAPDHMACPEFNRILASAQLPRRTQKKELGAKNAKRAAQAQAQNGK
;
A
#
# COMPACT_ATOMS: atom_id res chain seq x y z
N MET A 1 13.52 31.73 1.29
CA MET A 1 13.31 30.26 1.23
C MET A 1 14.17 29.72 0.12
N LYS A 2 14.86 28.59 0.33
CA LYS A 2 15.74 28.00 -0.67
C LYS A 2 14.91 27.36 -1.79
N GLU A 3 15.27 27.66 -3.03
CA GLU A 3 14.71 27.01 -4.22
C GLU A 3 15.71 25.99 -4.76
N LEU A 4 15.18 24.86 -5.23
CA LEU A 4 15.92 23.75 -5.78
C LEU A 4 15.46 23.49 -7.21
N ASP A 5 16.41 23.28 -8.11
CA ASP A 5 16.06 22.86 -9.45
C ASP A 5 15.68 21.38 -9.50
N ILE A 6 15.04 20.97 -10.60
CA ILE A 6 14.55 19.59 -10.76
C ILE A 6 15.66 18.52 -10.64
N ALA A 7 16.90 18.81 -11.02
CA ALA A 7 17.98 17.84 -10.92
C ALA A 7 18.49 17.74 -9.48
N GLU A 8 18.51 18.86 -8.75
CA GLU A 8 18.88 18.87 -7.34
C GLU A 8 17.83 18.14 -6.49
N VAL A 9 16.55 18.39 -6.74
CA VAL A 9 15.45 17.63 -6.12
C VAL A 9 15.58 16.13 -6.44
N ALA A 10 15.86 15.76 -7.69
CA ALA A 10 16.04 14.37 -8.08
C ALA A 10 17.23 13.70 -7.38
N ARG A 11 18.35 14.41 -7.26
CA ARG A 11 19.56 13.91 -6.57
C ARG A 11 19.31 13.70 -5.08
N ILE A 12 18.61 14.61 -4.42
CA ILE A 12 18.36 14.54 -2.97
C ILE A 12 17.27 13.50 -2.65
N SER A 13 16.18 13.50 -3.41
CA SER A 13 15.04 12.61 -3.15
C SER A 13 15.19 11.20 -3.73
N GLY A 14 16.13 10.99 -4.65
CA GLY A 14 16.24 9.75 -5.43
C GLY A 14 15.11 9.55 -6.45
N VAL A 15 14.20 10.51 -6.60
CA VAL A 15 13.07 10.43 -7.54
C VAL A 15 13.51 10.91 -8.92
N ALA A 16 13.29 10.10 -9.94
CA ALA A 16 13.65 10.46 -11.31
C ALA A 16 12.97 11.77 -11.76
N PRO A 17 13.63 12.63 -12.56
CA PRO A 17 13.03 13.87 -13.06
C PRO A 17 11.72 13.66 -13.85
N SER A 18 11.56 12.51 -14.52
CA SER A 18 10.30 12.13 -15.18
C SER A 18 9.17 11.90 -14.18
N ALA A 19 9.45 11.25 -13.05
CA ALA A 19 8.51 11.04 -11.97
C ALA A 19 8.14 12.35 -11.27
N LEU A 20 9.10 13.27 -11.07
CA LEU A 20 8.81 14.61 -10.55
C LEU A 20 7.83 15.37 -11.46
N ARG A 21 8.06 15.38 -12.78
CA ARG A 21 7.14 15.97 -13.76
C ARG A 21 5.76 15.31 -13.75
N PHE A 22 5.71 13.99 -13.54
CA PHE A 22 4.47 13.25 -13.45
C PHE A 22 3.69 13.59 -12.17
N TYR A 23 4.35 13.67 -11.01
CA TYR A 23 3.74 14.09 -9.75
C TYR A 23 3.23 15.51 -9.82
N GLU A 24 3.98 16.41 -10.47
CA GLU A 24 3.53 17.78 -10.72
C GLU A 24 2.27 17.81 -11.59
N LYS A 25 2.22 17.03 -12.68
CA LYS A 25 1.03 16.89 -13.53
C LYS A 25 -0.18 16.35 -12.75
N LYS A 26 0.05 15.52 -11.74
CA LYS A 26 -0.98 14.96 -10.84
C LYS A 26 -1.34 15.90 -9.68
N GLY A 27 -0.75 17.10 -9.60
CA GLY A 27 -1.00 18.06 -8.51
C GLY A 27 -0.39 17.68 -7.15
N LEU A 28 0.44 16.64 -7.13
CA LEU A 28 1.08 16.11 -5.91
C LEU A 28 2.27 16.92 -5.45
N ILE A 29 2.87 17.70 -6.34
CA ILE A 29 3.90 18.69 -6.07
C ILE A 29 3.66 19.88 -7.00
N SER A 30 4.23 21.04 -6.68
CA SER A 30 4.09 22.24 -7.50
C SER A 30 5.43 22.93 -7.62
N SER A 31 5.82 23.31 -8.84
CA SER A 31 6.92 24.25 -9.03
C SER A 31 6.48 25.66 -8.64
N VAL A 32 7.42 26.45 -8.12
CA VAL A 32 7.20 27.88 -7.81
C VAL A 32 7.61 28.80 -8.94
N GLY A 33 8.24 28.25 -9.98
CA GLY A 33 8.64 29.01 -11.14
C GLY A 33 9.64 28.26 -12.00
N ARG A 34 10.38 29.02 -12.78
CA ARG A 34 11.45 28.51 -13.64
C ARG A 34 12.65 29.43 -13.60
N HIS A 35 13.83 28.83 -13.68
CA HIS A 35 15.07 29.53 -13.98
C HIS A 35 15.55 29.06 -15.35
N GLY A 36 15.26 29.88 -16.38
CA GLY A 36 15.38 29.47 -17.78
C GLY A 36 14.43 28.31 -18.13
N LEU A 37 14.99 27.20 -18.63
CA LEU A 37 14.22 26.01 -18.99
C LEU A 37 13.94 25.06 -17.80
N ARG A 38 14.58 25.30 -16.65
CA ARG A 38 14.53 24.40 -15.48
C ARG A 38 13.45 24.84 -14.50
N ARG A 39 12.63 23.89 -14.05
CA ARG A 39 11.63 24.12 -12.99
C ARG A 39 12.32 24.33 -11.65
N GLN A 40 11.79 25.25 -10.86
CA GLN A 40 12.20 25.51 -9.49
C GLN A 40 11.13 25.03 -8.52
N TYR A 41 11.58 24.38 -7.45
CA TYR A 41 10.73 23.91 -6.36
C TYR A 41 11.22 24.51 -5.05
N ARG A 42 10.30 24.78 -4.14
CA ARG A 42 10.67 25.08 -2.75
C ARG A 42 11.22 23.81 -2.08
N GLU A 43 12.09 24.01 -1.10
CA GLU A 43 12.71 22.91 -0.35
C GLU A 43 11.71 21.98 0.36
N ASP A 44 10.51 22.47 0.72
CA ASP A 44 9.41 21.67 1.28
C ASP A 44 8.90 20.56 0.34
N VAL A 45 9.20 20.65 -0.96
CA VAL A 45 8.93 19.58 -1.92
C VAL A 45 9.57 18.25 -1.50
N LEU A 46 10.73 18.28 -0.84
CA LEU A 46 11.43 17.08 -0.39
C LEU A 46 10.63 16.33 0.67
N GLN A 47 10.04 17.04 1.62
CA GLN A 47 9.15 16.44 2.63
C GLN A 47 7.90 15.86 1.97
N ARG A 48 7.32 16.57 0.98
CA ARG A 48 6.16 16.07 0.23
C ARG A 48 6.49 14.80 -0.55
N LEU A 49 7.67 14.73 -1.17
CA LEU A 49 8.14 13.53 -1.88
C LEU A 49 8.37 12.36 -0.92
N ALA A 50 8.94 12.60 0.27
CA ALA A 50 9.10 11.56 1.30
C ALA A 50 7.73 10.98 1.74
N LEU A 51 6.72 11.83 1.88
CA LEU A 51 5.36 11.40 2.21
C LEU A 51 4.70 10.62 1.07
N ILE A 52 4.88 11.04 -0.19
CA ILE A 52 4.41 10.28 -1.36
C ILE A 52 5.08 8.90 -1.36
N ALA A 53 6.39 8.83 -1.13
CA ALA A 53 7.12 7.57 -1.06
C ALA A 53 6.59 6.65 0.04
N LEU A 54 6.37 7.19 1.25
CA LEU A 54 5.79 6.44 2.36
C LEU A 54 4.40 5.89 2.02
N GLY A 55 3.53 6.73 1.45
CA GLY A 55 2.19 6.31 1.03
C GLY A 55 2.24 5.21 -0.03
N ARG A 56 3.15 5.31 -1.00
CA ARG A 56 3.35 4.29 -2.04
C ARG A 56 3.85 2.96 -1.44
N THR A 57 4.76 3.00 -0.47
CA THR A 57 5.24 1.80 0.23
C THR A 57 4.15 1.16 1.09
N ALA A 58 3.28 1.96 1.71
CA ALA A 58 2.06 1.49 2.36
C ALA A 58 0.99 1.03 1.35
N GLY A 59 1.29 1.07 0.04
CA GLY A 59 0.45 0.58 -1.04
C GLY A 59 -0.65 1.55 -1.50
N PHE A 60 -0.71 2.78 -1.00
CA PHE A 60 -1.70 3.74 -1.47
C PHE A 60 -1.50 4.07 -2.96
N SER A 61 -2.61 4.31 -3.67
CA SER A 61 -2.58 4.87 -5.02
C SER A 61 -2.17 6.35 -4.97
N LEU A 62 -1.72 6.90 -6.10
CA LEU A 62 -1.36 8.32 -6.15
C LEU A 62 -2.58 9.22 -5.99
N GLU A 63 -3.75 8.78 -6.44
CA GLU A 63 -5.02 9.47 -6.25
C GLU A 63 -5.40 9.52 -4.76
N GLN A 64 -5.23 8.40 -4.05
CA GLN A 64 -5.44 8.31 -2.60
C GLN A 64 -4.45 9.19 -1.82
N ILE A 65 -3.20 9.26 -2.27
CA ILE A 65 -2.21 10.17 -1.71
C ILE A 65 -2.61 11.63 -1.98
N ALA A 66 -3.10 11.94 -3.19
CA ALA A 66 -3.54 13.29 -3.54
C ALA A 66 -4.70 13.79 -2.66
N THR A 67 -5.65 12.92 -2.31
CA THR A 67 -6.77 13.30 -1.42
C THR A 67 -6.32 13.61 0.01
N VAL A 68 -5.20 13.03 0.46
CA VAL A 68 -4.59 13.36 1.75
C VAL A 68 -3.83 14.70 1.68
N PHE A 69 -3.32 15.07 0.50
CA PHE A 69 -2.53 16.28 0.26
C PHE A 69 -3.28 17.27 -0.65
N ALA A 70 -4.37 17.86 -0.16
CA ALA A 70 -5.04 18.94 -0.90
C ALA A 70 -4.10 20.14 -1.07
N ALA A 71 -4.11 20.75 -2.26
CA ALA A 71 -3.18 21.81 -2.66
C ALA A 71 -3.38 23.13 -1.88
N ASP A 72 -4.50 23.26 -1.20
CA ASP A 72 -5.00 24.40 -0.44
C ASP A 72 -4.79 24.28 1.09
N GLY A 73 -4.09 23.22 1.55
CA GLY A 73 -3.76 23.04 2.97
C GLY A 73 -4.88 22.42 3.82
N ASN A 74 -6.06 22.18 3.23
CA ASN A 74 -7.14 21.45 3.89
C ASN A 74 -6.92 19.94 3.78
N ILE A 75 -6.36 19.37 4.84
CA ILE A 75 -6.09 17.95 4.92
C ILE A 75 -7.37 17.21 5.33
N ALA A 76 -8.09 16.64 4.36
CA ALA A 76 -9.15 15.67 4.62
C ALA A 76 -8.55 14.26 4.79
N ILE A 77 -7.79 14.05 5.87
CA ILE A 77 -7.31 12.69 6.22
C ILE A 77 -8.52 11.83 6.57
N ASP A 78 -8.85 10.88 5.68
CA ASP A 78 -9.72 9.77 6.01
C ASP A 78 -8.97 8.83 6.97
N ARG A 79 -9.19 9.05 8.28
CA ARG A 79 -8.60 8.23 9.34
C ARG A 79 -9.02 6.77 9.24
N GLN A 80 -10.24 6.48 8.76
CA GLN A 80 -10.72 5.11 8.62
C GLN A 80 -9.97 4.38 7.50
N MET A 81 -9.72 5.06 6.39
CA MET A 81 -8.88 4.53 5.32
C MET A 81 -7.46 4.22 5.78
N LEU A 82 -6.85 5.10 6.61
CA LEU A 82 -5.52 4.85 7.17
C LEU A 82 -5.52 3.64 8.12
N ILE A 83 -6.48 3.54 9.03
CA ILE A 83 -6.61 2.42 9.97
C ILE A 83 -6.80 1.11 9.19
N LYS A 84 -7.70 1.09 8.20
CA LYS A 84 -7.91 -0.08 7.34
C LYS A 84 -6.62 -0.50 6.64
N ARG A 85 -5.87 0.47 6.10
CA ARG A 85 -4.60 0.15 5.42
C ARG A 85 -3.55 -0.37 6.39
N ALA A 86 -3.47 0.19 7.60
CA ALA A 86 -2.60 -0.32 8.64
C ALA A 86 -2.92 -1.79 8.97
N SER A 87 -4.20 -2.14 9.14
CA SER A 87 -4.60 -3.54 9.35
C SER A 87 -4.24 -4.46 8.19
N GLU A 88 -4.39 -4.01 6.94
CA GLU A 88 -3.95 -4.78 5.76
C GLU A 88 -2.43 -4.99 5.74
N VAL A 89 -1.65 -4.01 6.23
CA VAL A 89 -0.20 -4.14 6.40
C VAL A 89 0.14 -5.13 7.52
N ASP A 90 -0.57 -5.10 8.64
CA ASP A 90 -0.39 -6.06 9.74
C ASP A 90 -0.64 -7.50 9.28
N ASP A 91 -1.71 -7.71 8.51
CA ASP A 91 -2.00 -9.01 7.89
C ASP A 91 -0.86 -9.47 6.97
N ALA A 92 -0.31 -8.56 6.16
CA ALA A 92 0.81 -8.86 5.28
C ALA A 92 2.09 -9.19 6.08
N ILE A 93 2.38 -8.46 7.15
CA ILE A 93 3.51 -8.72 8.06
C ILE A 93 3.41 -10.12 8.65
N LEU A 94 2.22 -10.52 9.10
CA LEU A 94 2.01 -11.86 9.67
C LEU A 94 2.29 -12.96 8.64
N GLN A 95 1.80 -12.79 7.40
CA GLN A 95 2.06 -13.77 6.33
C GLN A 95 3.53 -13.82 5.94
N LEU A 96 4.17 -12.66 5.73
CA LEU A 96 5.58 -12.58 5.36
C LEU A 96 6.49 -13.12 6.47
N THR A 97 6.11 -12.95 7.74
CA THR A 97 6.81 -13.52 8.89
C THR A 97 6.81 -15.06 8.82
N ARG A 98 5.64 -15.67 8.57
CA ARG A 98 5.54 -17.13 8.40
C ARG A 98 6.39 -17.64 7.23
N VAL A 99 6.35 -16.93 6.10
CA VAL A 99 7.18 -17.28 4.93
C VAL A 99 8.67 -17.18 5.26
N ARG A 100 9.09 -16.07 5.88
CA ARG A 100 10.49 -15.85 6.30
C ARG A 100 10.96 -16.95 7.24
N ASP A 101 10.17 -17.28 8.25
CA ASP A 101 10.53 -18.28 9.26
C ASP A 101 10.58 -19.68 8.63
N GLY A 102 9.69 -19.97 7.67
CA GLY A 102 9.75 -21.18 6.86
C GLY A 102 10.99 -21.30 6.00
N LEU A 103 11.38 -20.23 5.29
CA LEU A 103 12.60 -20.20 4.49
C LEU A 103 13.85 -20.40 5.37
N ARG A 104 13.89 -19.75 6.54
CA ARG A 104 14.98 -19.93 7.51
C ARG A 104 15.05 -21.35 8.06
N HIS A 105 13.89 -21.96 8.32
CA HIS A 105 13.83 -23.33 8.81
C HIS A 105 14.42 -24.30 7.78
N VAL A 106 13.97 -24.24 6.52
CA VAL A 106 14.49 -25.11 5.45
C VAL A 106 16.01 -24.94 5.28
N ALA A 107 16.50 -23.70 5.30
CA ALA A 107 17.92 -23.42 5.13
C ALA A 107 18.80 -24.03 6.24
N ASN A 108 18.28 -24.22 7.45
CA ASN A 108 19.02 -24.70 8.62
C ASN A 108 18.61 -26.10 9.08
N CYS A 109 17.66 -26.74 8.39
CA CYS A 109 17.16 -28.05 8.78
C CYS A 109 18.22 -29.11 8.45
N SER A 110 18.66 -29.88 9.44
CA SER A 110 19.61 -30.98 9.24
C SER A 110 18.91 -32.33 9.04
N ALA A 111 17.60 -32.33 8.79
CA ALA A 111 16.85 -33.56 8.56
C ALA A 111 17.31 -34.21 7.23
N PRO A 112 17.54 -35.53 7.20
CA PRO A 112 17.93 -36.24 5.99
C PRO A 112 16.82 -36.24 4.92
N ASP A 113 15.55 -36.10 5.36
CA ASP A 113 14.40 -35.82 4.51
C ASP A 113 13.60 -34.64 5.10
N HIS A 114 13.57 -33.53 4.37
CA HIS A 114 12.82 -32.34 4.79
C HIS A 114 11.30 -32.56 4.78
N MET A 115 10.78 -33.49 3.97
CA MET A 115 9.35 -33.84 3.95
C MET A 115 8.93 -34.64 5.19
N ALA A 116 9.88 -35.26 5.89
CA ALA A 116 9.65 -35.87 7.19
C ALA A 116 9.75 -34.85 8.35
N CYS A 117 10.20 -33.61 8.09
CA CYS A 117 10.36 -32.60 9.13
C CYS A 117 8.99 -32.07 9.60
N PRO A 118 8.63 -32.22 10.89
CA PRO A 118 7.32 -31.79 11.40
C PRO A 118 7.09 -30.29 11.26
N GLU A 119 8.15 -29.49 11.42
CA GLU A 119 8.07 -28.04 11.36
C GLU A 119 7.90 -27.57 9.90
N PHE A 120 8.64 -28.16 8.96
CA PHE A 120 8.44 -27.91 7.53
C PHE A 120 7.02 -28.29 7.06
N ASN A 121 6.48 -29.41 7.53
CA ASN A 121 5.11 -29.81 7.22
C ASN A 121 4.05 -28.86 7.78
N ARG A 122 4.27 -28.28 8.98
CA ARG A 122 3.39 -27.21 9.50
C ARG A 122 3.44 -25.96 8.63
N ILE A 123 4.63 -25.55 8.20
CA ILE A 123 4.81 -24.40 7.31
C ILE A 123 4.07 -24.66 5.99
N LEU A 124 4.25 -25.83 5.37
CA LEU A 124 3.54 -26.22 4.15
C LEU A 124 2.02 -26.25 4.33
N ALA A 125 1.51 -26.80 5.45
CA ALA A 125 0.08 -26.81 5.75
C ALA A 125 -0.49 -25.39 5.89
N SER A 126 0.28 -24.47 6.46
CA SER A 126 -0.12 -23.07 6.59
C SER A 126 -0.07 -22.27 5.28
N ALA A 127 0.74 -22.72 4.32
CA ALA A 127 0.88 -22.10 3.00
C ALA A 127 -0.21 -22.52 2.00
N GLN A 128 -1.09 -23.48 2.36
CA GLN A 128 -2.21 -23.87 1.51
C GLN A 128 -3.14 -22.67 1.29
N LEU A 129 -3.34 -22.35 0.00
CA LEU A 129 -4.00 -21.15 -0.51
C LEU A 129 -5.28 -20.82 0.29
N PRO A 130 -5.52 -19.54 0.63
CA PRO A 130 -6.77 -19.13 1.25
C PRO A 130 -7.91 -19.57 0.33
N ARG A 131 -8.86 -20.36 0.86
CA ARG A 131 -10.07 -20.77 0.13
C ARG A 131 -10.83 -19.52 -0.32
N ARG A 132 -10.52 -19.06 -1.53
CA ARG A 132 -11.16 -17.93 -2.24
C ARG A 132 -12.67 -18.15 -2.46
N THR A 133 -13.21 -19.28 -2.03
CA THR A 133 -14.59 -19.73 -2.21
C THR A 133 -15.55 -19.41 -1.05
N GLN A 134 -15.10 -19.19 0.20
CA GLN A 134 -16.05 -19.03 1.31
C GLN A 134 -16.67 -17.62 1.43
N LYS A 135 -15.95 -16.55 1.05
CA LYS A 135 -16.47 -15.17 1.17
C LYS A 135 -17.61 -14.88 0.16
N LYS A 136 -17.61 -15.55 -1.01
CA LYS A 136 -18.71 -15.48 -2.00
C LYS A 136 -19.96 -16.24 -1.54
N GLU A 137 -19.80 -17.40 -0.90
CA GLU A 137 -20.93 -18.19 -0.40
C GLU A 137 -21.64 -17.55 0.80
N LEU A 138 -20.92 -16.92 1.72
CA LEU A 138 -21.54 -16.23 2.85
C LEU A 138 -22.35 -15.00 2.39
N GLY A 139 -21.82 -14.24 1.43
CA GLY A 139 -22.55 -13.13 0.79
C GLY A 139 -23.79 -13.59 0.00
N ALA A 140 -23.68 -14.70 -0.74
CA ALA A 140 -24.80 -15.25 -1.50
C ALA A 140 -25.90 -15.85 -0.61
N LYS A 141 -25.53 -16.49 0.52
CA LYS A 141 -26.48 -17.01 1.50
C LYS A 141 -27.21 -15.90 2.26
N ASN A 142 -26.51 -14.82 2.62
CA ASN A 142 -27.12 -13.65 3.27
C ASN A 142 -28.05 -12.88 2.33
N ALA A 143 -27.69 -12.74 1.04
CA ALA A 143 -28.56 -12.14 0.03
C ALA A 143 -29.83 -12.97 -0.23
N LYS A 144 -29.74 -14.30 -0.26
CA LYS A 144 -30.92 -15.19 -0.39
C LYS A 144 -31.85 -15.11 0.83
N ARG A 145 -31.30 -15.05 2.05
CA ARG A 145 -32.10 -14.88 3.28
C ARG A 145 -32.81 -13.53 3.35
N ALA A 146 -32.14 -12.44 2.94
CA ALA A 146 -32.75 -11.11 2.88
C ALA A 146 -33.90 -11.05 1.86
N ALA A 147 -33.73 -11.66 0.68
CA ALA A 147 -34.78 -11.74 -0.34
C ALA A 147 -35.98 -12.60 0.10
N GLN A 148 -35.75 -13.69 0.85
CA GLN A 148 -36.82 -14.53 1.39
C GLN A 148 -37.62 -13.87 2.52
N ALA A 149 -36.96 -13.06 3.37
CA ALA A 149 -37.62 -12.32 4.44
C ALA A 149 -38.53 -11.19 3.90
N GLN A 150 -38.15 -10.56 2.78
CA GLN A 150 -38.94 -9.50 2.14
C GLN A 150 -40.20 -10.03 1.44
N ALA A 151 -40.19 -11.28 0.96
CA ALA A 151 -41.34 -11.90 0.31
C ALA A 151 -42.44 -12.37 1.28
N GLN A 152 -42.14 -12.49 2.58
CA GLN A 152 -43.08 -12.98 3.60
C GLN A 152 -43.85 -11.86 4.32
N ASN A 153 -43.43 -10.59 4.18
CA ASN A 153 -44.04 -9.44 4.85
C ASN A 153 -44.97 -8.60 3.94
N GLY A 154 -45.28 -9.08 2.73
CA GLY A 154 -46.07 -8.38 1.71
C GLY A 154 -47.41 -9.01 1.37
N LYS A 155 -48.03 -9.74 2.30
CA LYS A 155 -49.41 -10.23 2.18
C LYS A 155 -50.25 -9.77 3.36
#